data_AF-A0A1L3Z4I5-F1
#
_entry.id   AF-A0A1L3Z4I5-F1
#
_cell.length_a   1.000
_cell.length_b   1.000
_cell.length_c   1.000
_cell.angle_alpha   90.00
_cell.angle_beta   90.00
_cell.angle_gamma   90.00
#
_symmetry.space_group_name_H-M   'P 1'
#
loop_
_entity.id
_entity.type
_entity.pdbx_description
1 polymer ?
#
loop_
_entity_poly.entity_id
_entity_poly.type
_entity_poly.pdbx_seq_one_letter_code
_entity_poly.pdbx_strand_id
1 'polypeptide(L)'
;MELGMTVNKLVEIYAKANYAVSAVGAARREAHHPGPLWYHAIGLFNAFYAINEELRKRTKNGNDVHLTAAVDAWWQSNRDVVSAFFGDARNTATHQGEIVTEAFVEWELDVANDTEHPIAKASVTVKNSTIKKMPGVEFLDLCERALTFMRDGVLAINADYKARGGIDHALPDNRYKNLF
;
A
#
# COMPACT_ATOMS: atom_id res chain seq x y z
N MET A 1 7.16 -26.87 -27.46
CA MET A 1 5.88 -26.21 -27.15
C MET A 1 5.99 -25.76 -25.72
N GLU A 2 6.51 -24.55 -25.48
CA GLU A 2 6.59 -24.01 -24.12
C GLU A 2 5.16 -23.79 -23.64
N LEU A 3 4.75 -24.56 -22.64
CA LEU A 3 3.57 -24.26 -21.84
C LEU A 3 3.86 -22.93 -21.16
N GLY A 4 3.48 -21.82 -21.80
CA GLY A 4 3.47 -20.51 -21.18
C GLY A 4 2.60 -20.60 -19.94
N MET A 5 3.25 -20.72 -18.78
CA MET A 5 2.57 -20.69 -17.49
C MET A 5 1.89 -19.33 -17.39
N THR A 6 0.58 -19.30 -17.62
CA THR A 6 -0.23 -18.11 -17.34
C THR A 6 -0.08 -17.82 -15.85
N VAL A 7 0.66 -16.78 -15.51
CA VAL A 7 0.90 -16.37 -14.13
C VAL A 7 -0.46 -16.09 -13.48
N ASN A 8 -0.70 -16.70 -12.34
CA ASN A 8 -1.92 -16.50 -11.59
C ASN A 8 -1.96 -15.04 -11.10
N LYS A 9 -2.90 -14.26 -11.65
CA LYS A 9 -2.99 -12.80 -11.43
C LYS A 9 -3.19 -12.45 -9.97
N LEU A 10 -4.07 -13.16 -9.24
CA LEU A 10 -4.30 -12.85 -7.83
C LEU A 10 -3.07 -13.19 -6.98
N VAL A 11 -2.34 -14.26 -7.30
CA VAL A 11 -1.09 -14.62 -6.61
C VAL A 11 -0.04 -13.52 -6.78
N GLU A 12 0.14 -13.01 -7.99
CA GLU A 12 1.11 -11.94 -8.26
C GLU A 12 0.76 -10.65 -7.50
N ILE A 13 -0.50 -10.23 -7.57
CA ILE A 13 -0.98 -9.03 -6.89
C ILE A 13 -0.84 -9.20 -5.37
N TYR A 14 -1.21 -10.37 -4.83
CA TYR A 14 -1.09 -10.67 -3.41
C TYR A 14 0.37 -10.61 -2.93
N ALA A 15 1.30 -11.18 -3.71
CA ALA A 15 2.72 -11.13 -3.41
C ALA A 15 3.25 -9.68 -3.41
N LYS A 16 2.85 -8.85 -4.37
CA LYS A 16 3.20 -7.42 -4.40
C LYS A 16 2.64 -6.67 -3.19
N ALA A 17 1.40 -6.94 -2.81
CA ALA A 17 0.77 -6.32 -1.64
C ALA A 17 1.49 -6.71 -0.33
N ASN A 18 1.82 -7.99 -0.15
CA ASN A 18 2.61 -8.46 1.00
C ASN A 18 4.00 -7.82 1.06
N TYR A 19 4.68 -7.77 -0.08
CA TYR A 19 5.99 -7.12 -0.17
C TYR A 19 5.88 -5.64 0.19
N ALA A 20 4.87 -4.94 -0.33
CA ALA A 20 4.67 -3.52 -0.04
C ALA A 20 4.39 -3.26 1.45
N VAL A 21 3.56 -4.07 2.10
CA VAL A 21 3.33 -4.00 3.56
C VAL A 21 4.65 -4.19 4.33
N SER A 22 5.44 -5.20 3.95
CA SER A 22 6.74 -5.47 4.59
C SER A 22 7.74 -4.33 4.37
N ALA A 23 7.70 -3.69 3.20
CA ALA A 23 8.55 -2.56 2.86
C ALA A 23 8.25 -1.32 3.73
N VAL A 24 7.01 -1.15 4.21
CA VAL A 24 6.69 -0.09 5.19
C VAL A 24 7.46 -0.32 6.48
N GLY A 25 7.47 -1.56 7.00
CA GLY A 25 8.24 -1.90 8.19
C GLY A 25 9.73 -1.60 8.06
N ALA A 26 10.31 -1.89 6.88
CA ALA A 26 11.70 -1.54 6.60
C ALA A 26 11.94 -0.02 6.55
N ALA A 27 10.98 0.76 6.01
CA ALA A 27 11.03 2.21 5.92
C ALA A 27 10.89 2.92 7.27
N ARG A 28 10.35 2.27 8.31
CA ARG A 28 10.21 2.86 9.66
C ARG A 28 11.53 3.30 10.27
N ARG A 29 12.64 2.62 9.93
CA ARG A 29 14.00 3.02 10.35
C ARG A 29 14.41 4.38 9.80
N GLU A 30 13.78 4.80 8.70
CA GLU A 30 14.06 6.02 7.97
C GLU A 30 13.06 7.15 8.30
N ALA A 31 12.10 6.91 9.20
CA ALA A 31 11.00 7.83 9.50
C ALA A 31 11.45 9.22 10.01
N HIS A 32 12.67 9.30 10.53
CA HIS A 32 13.26 10.52 11.08
C HIS A 32 14.29 11.18 10.14
N HIS A 33 14.51 10.61 8.96
CA HIS A 33 15.53 11.06 8.01
C HIS A 33 14.87 11.57 6.71
N PRO A 34 14.85 12.89 6.43
CA PRO A 34 14.08 13.44 5.30
C PRO A 34 14.44 12.81 3.94
N GLY A 35 15.74 12.75 3.61
CA GLY A 35 16.19 12.20 2.33
C GLY A 35 15.71 10.77 2.06
N PRO A 36 16.03 9.80 2.93
CA PRO A 36 15.51 8.44 2.84
C PRO A 36 13.97 8.36 2.88
N LEU A 37 13.32 9.13 3.75
CA LEU A 37 11.86 9.18 3.87
C LEU A 37 11.18 9.60 2.56
N TRP A 38 11.74 10.58 1.84
CA TRP A 38 11.24 11.02 0.54
C TRP A 38 11.21 9.88 -0.49
N TYR A 39 12.30 9.11 -0.56
CA TYR A 39 12.41 7.98 -1.47
C TYR A 39 11.37 6.90 -1.14
N HIS A 40 11.24 6.55 0.14
CA HIS A 40 10.25 5.59 0.60
C HIS A 40 8.82 6.06 0.36
N ALA A 41 8.51 7.34 0.59
CA ALA A 41 7.19 7.90 0.36
C ALA A 41 6.75 7.75 -1.11
N ILE A 42 7.63 8.08 -2.07
CA ILE A 42 7.36 7.89 -3.50
C ILE A 42 7.17 6.40 -3.83
N GLY A 43 8.03 5.53 -3.30
CA GLY A 43 7.95 4.09 -3.50
C GLY A 43 6.61 3.51 -3.02
N LEU A 44 6.17 3.88 -1.82
CA LEU A 44 4.93 3.40 -1.21
C LEU A 44 3.69 3.93 -1.93
N PHE A 45 3.68 5.20 -2.35
CA PHE A 45 2.62 5.75 -3.20
C PHE A 45 2.49 4.99 -4.53
N ASN A 46 3.62 4.70 -5.18
CA ASN A 46 3.62 3.94 -6.43
C ASN A 46 3.20 2.49 -6.22
N ALA A 47 3.59 1.86 -5.12
CA ALA A 47 3.17 0.50 -4.78
C ALA A 47 1.64 0.43 -4.63
N PHE A 48 1.05 1.34 -3.86
CA PHE A 48 -0.41 1.40 -3.68
C PHE A 48 -1.14 1.58 -5.02
N TYR A 49 -0.67 2.53 -5.84
CA TYR A 49 -1.24 2.76 -7.18
C TYR A 49 -1.13 1.53 -8.07
N ALA A 50 0.04 0.88 -8.13
CA ALA A 50 0.26 -0.29 -8.96
C ALA A 50 -0.65 -1.44 -8.54
N ILE A 51 -0.76 -1.74 -7.25
CA ILE A 51 -1.66 -2.79 -6.74
C ILE A 51 -3.11 -2.49 -7.12
N ASN A 52 -3.56 -1.24 -6.92
CA ASN A 52 -4.91 -0.81 -7.27
C ASN A 52 -5.18 -0.90 -8.78
N GLU A 53 -4.23 -0.49 -9.62
CA GLU A 53 -4.36 -0.55 -11.07
C GLU A 53 -4.40 -2.00 -11.58
N GLU A 54 -3.54 -2.86 -11.06
CA GLU A 54 -3.54 -4.28 -11.43
C GLU A 54 -4.85 -4.96 -11.02
N LEU A 55 -5.33 -4.70 -9.81
CA LEU A 55 -6.63 -5.18 -9.33
C LEU A 55 -7.79 -4.69 -10.18
N ARG A 56 -7.81 -3.42 -10.59
CA ARG A 56 -8.98 -2.85 -11.28
C ARG A 56 -8.96 -3.05 -12.79
N LYS A 57 -7.81 -3.00 -13.44
CA LYS A 57 -7.69 -3.02 -14.91
C LYS A 57 -7.19 -4.36 -15.43
N ARG A 58 -6.12 -4.92 -14.84
CA ARG A 58 -5.45 -6.10 -15.41
C ARG A 58 -6.21 -7.41 -15.15
N THR A 59 -6.92 -7.51 -14.03
CA THR A 59 -7.82 -8.64 -13.74
C THR A 59 -9.01 -8.66 -14.71
N LYS A 60 -9.60 -7.49 -15.00
CA LYS A 60 -10.78 -7.31 -15.88
C LYS A 60 -10.52 -7.57 -17.35
N ASN A 61 -9.30 -7.31 -17.84
CA ASN A 61 -8.94 -7.57 -19.22
C ASN A 61 -8.76 -9.09 -19.51
N GLY A 62 -9.19 -9.98 -18.59
CA GLY A 62 -9.21 -11.43 -18.79
C GLY A 62 -10.60 -11.95 -19.13
N ASN A 63 -10.67 -13.20 -19.59
CA ASN A 63 -11.93 -13.88 -19.92
C ASN A 63 -12.64 -14.50 -18.70
N ASP A 64 -12.09 -14.33 -17.49
CA ASP A 64 -12.65 -14.88 -16.26
C ASP A 64 -13.75 -13.97 -15.70
N VAL A 65 -15.00 -14.36 -15.97
CA VAL A 65 -16.21 -13.64 -15.55
C VAL A 65 -16.38 -13.65 -14.03
N HIS A 66 -15.96 -14.72 -13.35
CA HIS A 66 -16.08 -14.83 -11.89
C HIS A 66 -15.09 -13.91 -11.20
N LEU A 67 -13.85 -13.84 -11.70
CA LEU A 67 -12.82 -12.94 -11.17
C LEU A 67 -13.22 -11.49 -11.38
N THR A 68 -13.69 -11.17 -12.59
CA THR A 68 -14.15 -9.82 -12.93
C THR A 68 -15.30 -9.39 -12.01
N ALA A 69 -16.29 -10.27 -11.80
CA ALA A 69 -17.42 -9.99 -10.91
C ALA A 69 -17.00 -9.81 -9.44
N ALA A 70 -16.07 -10.62 -8.93
CA ALA A 70 -15.57 -10.50 -7.56
C ALA A 70 -14.79 -9.20 -7.33
N VAL A 71 -13.92 -8.84 -8.27
CA VAL A 71 -13.20 -7.56 -8.26
C VAL A 71 -14.18 -6.39 -8.29
N ASP A 72 -15.20 -6.44 -9.14
CA ASP A 72 -16.19 -5.37 -9.25
C ASP A 72 -17.04 -5.20 -8.00
N ALA A 73 -17.50 -6.30 -7.42
CA ALA A 73 -18.24 -6.28 -6.17
C ALA A 73 -17.41 -5.64 -5.05
N TRP A 74 -16.16 -6.10 -4.87
CA TRP A 74 -15.28 -5.53 -3.85
C TRP A 74 -15.00 -4.04 -4.10
N TRP A 75 -14.72 -3.66 -5.35
CA TRP A 75 -14.44 -2.27 -5.69
C TRP A 75 -15.64 -1.35 -5.42
N GLN A 76 -16.85 -1.77 -5.78
CA GLN A 76 -18.06 -0.98 -5.54
C GLN A 76 -18.29 -0.73 -4.04
N SER A 77 -18.00 -1.71 -3.18
CA SER A 77 -18.14 -1.56 -1.73
C SER A 77 -17.02 -0.74 -1.06
N ASN A 78 -15.86 -0.62 -1.71
CA ASN A 78 -14.65 -0.07 -1.07
C ASN A 78 -14.07 1.17 -1.76
N ARG A 79 -14.66 1.64 -2.86
CA ARG A 79 -14.17 2.77 -3.67
C ARG A 79 -13.83 4.01 -2.84
N ASP A 80 -14.73 4.38 -1.92
CA ASP A 80 -14.57 5.60 -1.13
C ASP A 80 -13.42 5.45 -0.14
N VAL A 81 -13.27 4.28 0.47
CA VAL A 81 -12.14 3.96 1.37
C VAL A 81 -10.81 4.00 0.62
N VAL A 82 -10.72 3.36 -0.55
CA VAL A 82 -9.51 3.39 -1.39
C VAL A 82 -9.15 4.83 -1.78
N SER A 83 -10.15 5.63 -2.14
CA SER A 83 -9.95 7.03 -2.55
C SER A 83 -9.56 7.92 -1.36
N ALA A 84 -9.99 7.61 -0.15
CA ALA A 84 -9.71 8.38 1.05
C ALA A 84 -8.25 8.27 1.55
N PHE A 85 -7.55 7.16 1.28
CA PHE A 85 -6.19 6.95 1.80
C PHE A 85 -5.20 8.03 1.37
N PHE A 86 -5.13 8.29 0.06
CA PHE A 86 -4.17 9.24 -0.49
C PHE A 86 -4.82 10.32 -1.35
N GLY A 87 -6.11 10.21 -1.69
CA GLY A 87 -6.78 11.15 -2.60
C GLY A 87 -5.92 11.42 -3.84
N ASP A 88 -5.72 12.71 -4.13
CA ASP A 88 -4.85 13.16 -5.22
C ASP A 88 -3.36 13.26 -4.84
N ALA A 89 -3.00 13.03 -3.57
CA ALA A 89 -1.64 13.17 -3.06
C ALA A 89 -0.64 12.33 -3.86
N ARG A 90 -1.00 11.09 -4.21
CA ARG A 90 -0.13 10.26 -5.04
C ARG A 90 0.20 10.92 -6.37
N ASN A 91 -0.80 11.44 -7.07
CA ASN A 91 -0.60 12.04 -8.39
C ASN A 91 0.26 13.31 -8.28
N THR A 92 -0.01 14.14 -7.28
CA THR A 92 0.79 15.34 -7.01
C THR A 92 2.24 15.01 -6.61
N ALA A 93 2.44 14.00 -5.76
CA ALA A 93 3.76 13.56 -5.35
C ALA A 93 4.58 12.98 -6.51
N THR A 94 4.02 12.06 -7.30
CA THR A 94 4.81 11.25 -8.25
C THR A 94 4.83 11.81 -9.67
N HIS A 95 3.82 12.56 -10.11
CA HIS A 95 3.78 13.14 -11.46
C HIS A 95 4.15 14.62 -11.49
N GLN A 96 3.82 15.37 -10.44
CA GLN A 96 4.13 16.81 -10.36
C GLN A 96 5.40 17.07 -9.55
N GLY A 97 5.93 16.06 -8.84
CA GLY A 97 7.12 16.19 -8.01
C GLY A 97 6.92 17.08 -6.80
N GLU A 98 5.68 17.37 -6.40
CA GLU A 98 5.35 18.32 -5.33
C GLU A 98 5.26 17.64 -3.94
N ILE A 99 6.13 16.65 -3.71
CA ILE A 99 6.37 16.04 -2.41
C ILE A 99 7.66 16.58 -1.83
N VAL A 100 7.59 17.04 -0.58
CA VAL A 100 8.71 17.56 0.17
C VAL A 100 8.81 16.80 1.48
N THR A 101 10.04 16.53 1.90
CA THR A 101 10.33 16.06 3.26
C THR A 101 11.26 17.04 3.94
N GLU A 102 10.98 17.33 5.21
CA GLU A 102 11.69 18.36 5.97
C GLU A 102 12.03 17.83 7.35
N ALA A 103 13.24 18.14 7.82
CA ALA A 103 13.62 17.89 9.21
C ALA A 103 12.93 18.88 10.14
N PHE A 104 12.56 18.41 11.33
CA PHE A 104 12.14 19.26 12.43
C PHE A 104 12.65 18.67 13.75
N VAL A 105 12.62 19.48 14.80
CA VAL A 105 12.96 19.05 16.16
C VAL A 105 11.68 18.99 16.97
N GLU A 106 11.48 17.88 17.66
CA GLU A 106 10.44 17.74 18.67
C GLU A 106 11.10 17.49 20.02
N TRP A 107 10.55 18.10 21.07
CA TRP A 107 10.99 17.84 22.44
C TRP A 107 10.21 16.64 22.96
N GLU A 108 10.92 15.56 23.26
CA GLU A 108 10.31 14.35 23.83
C GLU A 108 10.59 14.28 25.34
N LEU A 109 9.58 13.84 26.06
CA LEU A 109 9.66 13.60 27.50
C LEU A 109 10.36 12.26 27.74
N ASP A 110 11.51 12.32 28.42
CA ASP A 110 12.14 11.16 29.02
C ASP A 110 11.55 10.93 30.42
N VAL A 111 10.52 10.10 30.47
CA VAL A 111 9.82 9.74 31.71
C VAL A 111 10.74 9.06 32.72
N ALA A 112 11.77 8.34 32.27
CA ALA A 112 12.67 7.62 33.17
C ALA A 112 13.59 8.56 33.96
N ASN A 113 13.92 9.70 33.36
CA ASN A 113 14.83 10.68 33.94
C ASN A 113 14.17 11.99 34.37
N ASP A 114 12.85 12.13 34.17
CA ASP A 114 12.08 13.37 34.43
C ASP A 114 12.70 14.59 33.72
N THR A 115 13.06 14.41 32.44
CA THR A 115 13.69 15.44 31.61
C THR A 115 13.05 15.49 30.24
N GLU A 116 13.30 16.57 29.50
CA GLU A 116 12.97 16.67 28.08
C GLU A 116 14.25 16.75 27.26
N HIS A 117 14.26 16.12 26.09
CA HIS A 117 15.38 16.21 25.17
C HIS A 117 14.91 16.39 23.72
N PRO A 118 15.68 17.11 22.89
CA PRO A 118 15.32 17.31 21.49
C PRO A 118 15.61 16.04 20.68
N ILE A 119 14.64 15.62 19.88
CA ILE A 119 14.78 14.54 18.90
C ILE A 119 14.59 15.08 17.49
N ALA A 120 15.53 14.74 16.61
CA ALA A 120 15.41 15.02 15.19
C ALA A 120 14.34 14.11 14.57
N LYS A 121 13.36 14.72 13.89
CA LYS A 121 12.29 14.04 13.17
C LYS A 121 12.22 14.55 11.73
N ALA A 122 11.48 13.82 10.91
CA ALA A 122 11.17 14.24 9.55
C ALA A 122 9.66 14.27 9.34
N SER A 123 9.20 15.17 8.48
CA SER A 123 7.81 15.27 8.07
C SER A 123 7.67 15.15 6.56
N VAL A 124 6.48 14.75 6.11
CA VAL A 124 6.09 14.68 4.71
C VAL A 124 5.02 15.72 4.43
N THR A 125 5.21 16.49 3.37
CA THR A 125 4.19 17.36 2.81
C THR A 125 4.01 17.02 1.34
N VAL A 126 2.75 16.81 0.95
CA VAL A 126 2.37 16.72 -0.45
C VAL A 126 1.45 17.89 -0.75
N LYS A 127 1.85 18.73 -1.71
CA LYS A 127 1.10 19.93 -2.06
C LYS A 127 -0.32 19.60 -2.49
N ASN A 128 -1.27 20.49 -2.21
CA ASN A 128 -2.70 20.34 -2.54
C ASN A 128 -3.35 19.03 -2.05
N SER A 129 -2.82 18.44 -0.97
CA SER A 129 -3.36 17.21 -0.39
C SER A 129 -3.68 17.37 1.10
N THR A 130 -4.20 16.30 1.70
CA THR A 130 -4.41 16.17 3.15
C THR A 130 -3.12 15.88 3.92
N ILE A 131 -2.03 15.52 3.23
CA ILE A 131 -0.73 15.21 3.85
C ILE A 131 0.07 16.51 3.95
N LYS A 132 -0.03 17.18 5.09
CA LYS A 132 0.61 18.48 5.37
C LYS A 132 1.44 18.39 6.64
N LYS A 133 2.77 18.53 6.52
CA LYS A 133 3.72 18.40 7.64
C LYS A 133 3.45 17.17 8.51
N MET A 134 3.03 16.08 7.88
CA MET A 134 2.71 14.84 8.58
C MET A 134 4.01 14.22 9.08
N PRO A 135 4.16 13.93 10.39
CA PRO A 135 5.34 13.23 10.89
C PRO A 135 5.59 11.93 10.12
N GLY A 136 6.87 11.62 9.84
CA GLY A 136 7.24 10.46 9.02
C GLY A 136 6.69 9.14 9.57
N VAL A 137 6.62 8.99 10.88
CA VAL A 137 6.02 7.82 11.54
C VAL A 137 4.52 7.72 11.20
N GLU A 138 3.77 8.81 11.35
CA GLU A 138 2.33 8.86 11.03
C GLU A 138 2.06 8.64 9.54
N PHE A 139 2.93 9.17 8.68
CA PHE A 139 2.86 8.94 7.24
C PHE A 139 3.05 7.46 6.90
N LEU A 140 4.03 6.80 7.53
CA LEU A 140 4.24 5.36 7.35
C LEU A 140 3.08 4.54 7.93
N ASP A 141 2.46 4.96 9.03
CA ASP A 141 1.23 4.33 9.55
C ASP A 141 0.06 4.44 8.56
N LEU A 142 -0.08 5.59 7.91
CA LEU A 142 -1.05 5.76 6.82
C LEU A 142 -0.75 4.81 5.66
N CYS A 143 0.51 4.69 5.24
CA CYS A 143 0.93 3.77 4.20
C CYS A 143 0.69 2.30 4.57
N GLU A 144 1.00 1.90 5.79
CA GLU A 144 0.77 0.54 6.27
C GLU A 144 -0.71 0.19 6.23
N ARG A 145 -1.58 1.07 6.74
CA ARG A 145 -3.04 0.87 6.69
C ARG A 145 -3.54 0.75 5.26
N ALA A 146 -3.10 1.64 4.37
CA ALA A 146 -3.49 1.64 2.97
C ALA A 146 -3.08 0.34 2.25
N LEU A 147 -1.82 -0.09 2.41
CA LEU A 147 -1.29 -1.29 1.75
C LEU A 147 -1.84 -2.57 2.36
N THR A 148 -2.06 -2.60 3.67
CA THR A 148 -2.74 -3.70 4.37
C THR A 148 -4.18 -3.84 3.89
N PHE A 149 -4.90 -2.73 3.75
CA PHE A 149 -6.25 -2.73 3.20
C PHE A 149 -6.29 -3.33 1.78
N MET A 150 -5.33 -2.96 0.92
CA MET A 150 -5.24 -3.53 -0.42
C MET A 150 -4.92 -5.03 -0.39
N ARG A 151 -3.99 -5.47 0.47
CA ARG A 151 -3.66 -6.89 0.67
C ARG A 151 -4.88 -7.70 1.10
N ASP A 152 -5.59 -7.22 2.12
CA ASP A 152 -6.75 -7.90 2.68
C ASP A 152 -7.93 -7.89 1.69
N GLY A 153 -8.04 -6.83 0.88
CA GLY A 153 -8.94 -6.77 -0.27
C GLY A 153 -8.70 -7.89 -1.28
N VAL A 154 -7.44 -8.22 -1.59
CA VAL A 154 -7.09 -9.35 -2.47
C VAL A 154 -7.58 -10.68 -1.90
N LEU A 155 -7.46 -10.87 -0.58
CA LEU A 155 -7.95 -12.07 0.10
C LEU A 155 -9.49 -12.16 0.06
N ALA A 156 -10.18 -11.03 0.29
CA ALA A 156 -11.63 -10.94 0.20
C ALA A 156 -12.13 -11.24 -1.23
N ILE A 157 -11.47 -10.66 -2.25
CA ILE A 157 -11.75 -10.94 -3.67
C ILE A 157 -11.56 -12.42 -3.96
N ASN A 158 -10.47 -13.02 -3.48
CA ASN A 158 -10.22 -14.45 -3.67
C ASN A 158 -11.32 -15.33 -3.03
N ALA A 159 -11.80 -14.99 -1.84
CA ALA A 159 -12.88 -15.72 -1.19
C ALA A 159 -14.19 -15.65 -1.99
N ASP A 160 -14.57 -14.45 -2.45
CA ASP A 160 -15.76 -14.27 -3.28
C ASP A 160 -15.61 -14.92 -4.66
N TYR A 161 -14.42 -14.83 -5.28
CA TYR A 161 -14.09 -15.50 -6.53
C TYR A 161 -14.29 -17.02 -6.44
N LYS A 162 -13.79 -17.66 -5.37
CA LYS A 162 -14.01 -19.09 -5.11
C LYS A 162 -15.48 -19.41 -4.88
N ALA A 163 -16.20 -18.58 -4.13
CA ALA A 163 -17.63 -18.76 -3.88
C ALA A 163 -18.47 -18.68 -5.17
N ARG A 164 -18.00 -17.94 -6.17
CA ARG A 164 -18.60 -17.85 -7.51
C ARG A 164 -18.27 -19.03 -8.43
N GLY A 165 -17.42 -19.97 -8.00
CA GLY A 165 -16.96 -21.10 -8.80
C GLY A 165 -15.64 -20.87 -9.55
N GLY A 166 -14.94 -19.78 -9.24
CA GLY A 166 -13.63 -19.47 -9.81
C GLY A 166 -12.50 -20.35 -9.29
N ILE A 167 -11.65 -20.85 -10.20
CA ILE A 167 -10.56 -21.80 -9.87
C ILE A 167 -9.21 -21.35 -10.44
N ASP A 168 -9.18 -20.91 -11.69
CA ASP A 168 -7.94 -20.68 -12.46
C ASP A 168 -7.00 -19.64 -11.83
N HIS A 169 -7.59 -18.62 -11.19
CA HIS A 169 -6.85 -17.54 -10.54
C HIS A 169 -6.92 -17.60 -9.01
N ALA A 170 -7.40 -18.69 -8.44
CA ALA A 170 -7.57 -18.81 -7.01
C ALA A 170 -6.20 -18.78 -6.30
N LEU A 171 -6.12 -18.08 -5.17
CA LEU A 171 -4.98 -18.23 -4.27
C LEU A 171 -4.97 -19.67 -3.72
N PRO A 172 -3.80 -20.34 -3.68
CA PRO A 172 -3.70 -21.70 -3.20
C PRO A 172 -4.15 -21.83 -1.74
N ASP A 173 -4.95 -22.84 -1.44
CA ASP A 173 -5.60 -23.04 -0.13
C ASP A 173 -4.64 -23.27 1.04
N ASN A 174 -3.35 -23.51 0.80
CA ASN A 174 -2.47 -24.09 1.83
C ASN A 174 -0.98 -23.68 1.82
N ARG A 175 -0.59 -22.48 1.38
CA ARG A 175 0.87 -22.14 1.31
C ARG A 175 1.35 -20.78 1.84
N TYR A 176 0.53 -20.00 2.54
CA TYR A 176 0.99 -18.70 3.07
C TYR A 176 1.16 -18.63 4.60
N LYS A 177 1.15 -19.76 5.31
CA LYS A 177 1.65 -19.79 6.70
C LYS A 177 3.18 -19.77 6.80
N ASN A 178 3.90 -20.09 5.72
CA ASN A 178 5.35 -20.30 5.74
C ASN A 178 6.12 -19.60 4.59
N LEU A 179 5.55 -18.58 3.96
CA LEU A 179 6.31 -17.73 3.04
C LEU A 179 6.35 -16.35 3.68
N PHE A 180 7.57 -15.97 4.10
CA PHE A 180 7.97 -14.84 4.93
C PHE A 180 7.98 -15.11 6.44
#